data_AF-A0A2J0UDZ3-F1
#
_entry.id   AF-A0A2J0UDZ3-F1
#
_cell.length_a   1.000
_cell.length_b   1.000
_cell.length_c   1.000
_cell.angle_alpha   90.00
_cell.angle_beta   90.00
_cell.angle_gamma   90.00
#
_symmetry.space_group_name_H-M   'P 1'
#
loop_
_entity.id
_entity.type
_entity.pdbx_description
1 polymer ?
#
loop_
_entity_poly.entity_id
_entity_poly.type
_entity_poly.pdbx_seq_one_letter_code
_entity_poly.pdbx_strand_id
1 'polypeptide(L)'
;MRSPFDILEAYERRSLAHAVQLPGRQFAQDLWRGVGFRVGQRRLVSDFREVVEIVPMPPVTPVPCAQPWLLGVGNLRGNLFPVVDLKYFLEGTRTVQQEGQRVLIMRQAGGDVALTIDELFGQRSFELDQQIEAGTLAEGRYGHFVDRAFHADGHDWGVFSLSLLSRTPEFRQAAA
;
A
#
# COMPACT_ATOMS: atom_id res chain seq x y z
N MET A 1 -39.05 35.13 17.60
CA MET A 1 -38.09 34.60 16.60
C MET A 1 -37.51 33.32 17.19
N ARG A 2 -37.53 32.21 16.44
CA ARG A 2 -36.83 30.99 16.90
C ARG A 2 -35.33 31.26 16.87
N SER A 3 -34.63 30.81 17.91
CA SER A 3 -33.18 30.93 17.95
C SER A 3 -32.56 29.97 16.92
N PRO A 4 -31.37 30.28 16.38
CA PRO A 4 -30.63 29.33 15.53
C PRO A 4 -30.40 27.98 16.23
N PHE A 5 -30.32 27.96 17.56
CA PHE A 5 -30.16 26.75 18.36
C PHE A 5 -31.42 25.87 18.31
N ASP A 6 -32.61 26.47 18.38
CA ASP A 6 -33.89 25.73 18.32
C ASP A 6 -34.06 25.01 16.97
N ILE A 7 -33.49 25.59 15.91
CA ILE A 7 -33.51 25.01 14.56
C ILE A 7 -32.59 23.79 14.53
N LEU A 8 -31.38 23.89 15.09
CA LEU A 8 -30.42 22.78 15.14
C LEU A 8 -30.95 21.62 15.98
N GLU A 9 -31.54 21.90 17.14
CA GLU A 9 -32.14 20.88 18.01
C GLU A 9 -33.29 20.16 17.30
N ALA A 10 -34.12 20.89 16.55
CA ALA A 10 -35.18 20.30 15.74
C ALA A 10 -34.64 19.44 14.58
N TYR A 11 -33.51 19.82 13.98
CA TYR A 11 -32.85 19.01 12.96
C TYR A 11 -32.26 17.72 13.52
N GLU A 12 -31.57 17.80 14.66
CA GLU A 12 -31.00 16.65 15.36
C GLU A 12 -32.09 15.65 15.74
N ARG A 13 -33.19 16.13 16.35
CA ARG A 13 -34.30 15.27 16.77
C ARG A 13 -34.96 14.53 15.61
N ARG A 14 -35.10 15.18 14.44
CA ARG A 14 -35.63 14.53 13.22
C ARG A 14 -34.61 13.60 12.58
N SER A 15 -33.32 13.94 12.59
CA SER A 15 -32.26 13.07 12.07
C SER A 15 -32.15 11.77 12.86
N LEU A 16 -32.27 11.85 14.19
CA LEU A 16 -32.26 10.68 15.07
C LEU A 16 -33.54 9.85 14.93
N ALA A 17 -34.71 10.49 14.81
CA ALA A 17 -35.99 9.79 14.59
C ALA A 17 -36.07 9.09 13.23
N HIS A 18 -35.37 9.60 12.21
CA HIS A 18 -35.27 9.04 10.87
C HIS A 18 -33.93 8.37 10.58
N ALA A 19 -33.16 8.01 11.60
CA ALA A 19 -31.99 7.17 11.44
C ALA A 19 -32.47 5.79 10.97
N VAL A 20 -32.55 5.60 9.65
CA VAL A 20 -32.67 4.29 9.03
C VAL A 20 -31.56 3.45 9.66
N GLN A 21 -31.94 2.38 10.36
CA GLN A 21 -30.98 1.35 10.71
C GLN A 21 -30.43 0.79 9.40
N LEU A 22 -29.31 1.36 8.94
CA LEU A 22 -28.53 0.80 7.87
C LEU A 22 -28.21 -0.64 8.30
N PRO A 23 -28.44 -1.67 7.47
CA PRO A 23 -28.00 -3.04 7.76
C PRO A 23 -26.46 -3.21 7.75
N GLY A 24 -25.71 -2.15 8.09
CA GLY A 24 -24.27 -2.02 7.85
C GLY A 24 -23.35 -2.43 9.00
N ARG A 25 -23.83 -3.14 10.03
CA ARG A 25 -22.96 -3.54 11.17
C ARG A 25 -22.42 -4.96 11.14
N GLN A 26 -22.96 -5.85 10.31
CA GLN A 26 -22.43 -7.21 10.15
C GLN A 26 -21.40 -7.33 9.00
N PHE A 27 -21.62 -6.68 7.86
CA PHE A 27 -20.71 -6.74 6.69
C PHE A 27 -19.32 -6.11 6.89
N ALA A 28 -19.10 -5.32 7.94
CA ALA A 28 -17.83 -4.63 8.15
C ALA A 28 -16.77 -5.47 8.85
N GLN A 29 -17.13 -6.61 9.47
CA GLN A 29 -16.21 -7.37 10.32
C GLN A 29 -15.41 -8.44 9.55
N ASP A 30 -15.90 -8.88 8.39
CA ASP A 30 -15.30 -9.97 7.59
C ASP A 30 -14.61 -9.48 6.30
N LEU A 31 -14.28 -8.18 6.22
CA LEU A 31 -13.64 -7.61 5.03
C LEU A 31 -12.21 -7.17 5.32
N TRP A 32 -11.24 -7.75 4.62
CA TRP A 32 -9.88 -7.26 4.59
C TRP A 32 -9.75 -6.13 3.56
N ARG A 33 -9.03 -5.05 3.87
CA ARG A 33 -8.92 -3.87 2.99
C ARG A 33 -7.48 -3.37 2.90
N GLY A 34 -7.09 -2.91 1.73
CA GLY A 34 -5.75 -2.38 1.49
C GLY A 34 -5.60 -1.63 0.18
N VAL A 35 -4.37 -1.23 -0.12
CA VAL A 35 -3.96 -0.61 -1.39
C VAL A 35 -3.45 -1.70 -2.32
N GLY A 36 -4.14 -1.91 -3.44
CA GLY A 36 -3.73 -2.83 -4.49
C GLY A 36 -2.72 -2.20 -5.45
N PHE A 37 -1.67 -2.93 -5.77
CA PHE A 37 -0.63 -2.54 -6.73
C PHE A 37 -0.02 -3.77 -7.42
N ARG A 38 0.80 -3.54 -8.44
CA ARG A 38 1.54 -4.59 -9.15
C ARG A 38 3.04 -4.37 -9.03
N VAL A 39 3.77 -5.46 -8.85
CA VAL A 39 5.23 -5.53 -8.97
C VAL A 39 5.57 -6.68 -9.91
N GLY A 40 6.26 -6.39 -11.01
CA GLY A 40 6.46 -7.37 -12.08
C GLY A 40 5.11 -7.89 -12.60
N GLN A 41 4.89 -9.19 -12.49
CA GLN A 41 3.61 -9.84 -12.87
C GLN A 41 2.69 -10.12 -11.68
N ARG A 42 3.14 -9.86 -10.43
CA ARG A 42 2.38 -10.19 -9.22
C ARG A 42 1.51 -9.03 -8.79
N ARG A 43 0.22 -9.31 -8.60
CA ARG A 43 -0.72 -8.39 -7.97
C ARG A 43 -0.65 -8.56 -6.47
N LEU A 44 -0.40 -7.45 -5.80
CA LEU A 44 -0.17 -7.38 -4.37
C LEU A 44 -1.13 -6.38 -3.75
N VAL A 45 -1.34 -6.55 -2.46
CA VAL A 45 -2.12 -5.62 -1.66
C VAL A 45 -1.49 -5.44 -0.29
N SER A 46 -1.33 -4.20 0.16
CA SER A 46 -0.80 -3.90 1.49
C SER A 46 -1.86 -3.19 2.32
N ASP A 47 -1.85 -3.43 3.63
CA ASP A 47 -2.75 -2.76 4.57
C ASP A 47 -2.52 -1.24 4.52
N PHE A 48 -3.60 -0.45 4.55
CA PHE A 48 -3.53 1.01 4.52
C PHE A 48 -2.67 1.60 5.63
N ARG A 49 -2.57 0.93 6.78
CA ARG A 49 -1.77 1.39 7.92
C ARG A 49 -0.27 1.31 7.65
N GLU A 50 0.14 0.49 6.68
CA GLU A 50 1.54 0.34 6.29
C GLU A 50 1.95 1.28 5.15
N VAL A 51 0.97 1.90 4.46
CA VAL A 51 1.19 2.85 3.37
C VAL A 51 1.05 4.28 3.90
N VAL A 52 2.12 5.05 3.83
CA VAL A 52 2.13 6.46 4.27
C VAL A 52 1.41 7.34 3.24
N GLU A 53 1.86 7.27 1.98
CA GLU A 53 1.23 7.96 0.87
C GLU A 53 1.62 7.30 -0.47
N ILE A 54 0.90 7.65 -1.54
CA ILE A 54 1.21 7.20 -2.90
C ILE A 54 1.34 8.44 -3.75
N VAL A 55 2.49 8.60 -4.40
CA VAL A 55 2.82 9.82 -5.15
C VAL A 55 3.37 9.48 -6.53
N PRO A 56 3.29 10.42 -7.49
CA PRO A 56 4.08 10.30 -8.72
C PRO A 56 5.56 10.13 -8.39
N MET A 57 6.26 9.31 -9.18
CA MET A 57 7.70 9.11 -9.04
C MET A 57 8.43 10.45 -9.19
N PRO A 58 9.16 10.93 -8.16
CA PRO A 58 9.94 12.14 -8.27
C PRO A 58 11.20 11.89 -9.12
N PRO A 59 11.89 12.95 -9.58
CA PRO A 59 13.26 12.83 -10.06
C PRO A 59 14.15 12.19 -8.98
N VAL A 60 14.98 11.23 -9.38
CA VAL A 60 15.88 10.49 -8.48
C VAL A 60 17.32 10.86 -8.77
N THR A 61 18.06 11.21 -7.71
CA THR A 61 19.50 11.42 -7.76
C THR A 61 20.21 10.12 -7.35
N PRO A 62 20.99 9.47 -8.23
CA PRO A 62 21.69 8.23 -7.91
C PRO A 62 22.67 8.39 -6.74
N VAL A 63 22.79 7.34 -5.93
CA VAL A 63 23.77 7.26 -4.83
C VAL A 63 24.93 6.35 -5.27
N PRO A 64 26.18 6.84 -5.29
CA PRO A 64 27.34 6.02 -5.62
C PRO A 64 27.52 4.84 -4.65
N CYS A 65 28.04 3.72 -5.15
CA CYS A 65 28.32 2.51 -4.37
C CYS A 65 27.11 1.91 -3.62
N ALA A 66 25.90 2.31 -3.98
CA ALA A 66 24.68 1.76 -3.40
C ALA A 66 24.34 0.38 -3.97
N GLN A 67 23.46 -0.33 -3.25
CA GLN A 67 22.89 -1.58 -3.75
C GLN A 67 22.14 -1.37 -5.07
N PRO A 68 22.17 -2.33 -6.03
CA PRO A 68 21.57 -2.12 -7.36
C PRO A 68 20.05 -1.85 -7.37
N TRP A 69 19.34 -2.32 -6.33
CA TRP A 69 17.93 -2.06 -6.13
C TRP A 69 17.66 -0.65 -5.57
N LEU A 70 18.66 0.06 -5.04
CA LEU A 70 18.50 1.46 -4.65
C LEU A 70 18.66 2.33 -5.90
N LEU A 71 17.57 3.00 -6.32
CA LEU A 71 17.60 3.96 -7.42
C LEU A 71 18.39 5.22 -7.06
N GLY A 72 18.34 5.61 -5.79
CA GLY A 72 19.01 6.78 -5.24
C GLY A 72 18.15 7.49 -4.21
N VAL A 73 18.22 8.81 -4.19
CA VAL A 73 17.43 9.67 -3.29
C VAL A 73 16.47 10.54 -4.11
N GLY A 74 15.23 10.60 -3.68
CA GLY A 74 14.19 11.49 -4.22
C GLY A 74 13.87 12.62 -3.25
N ASN A 75 13.32 13.71 -3.77
CA ASN A 75 12.82 14.84 -2.97
C ASN A 75 11.31 14.99 -3.15
N LEU A 76 10.58 14.99 -2.04
CA LEU A 76 9.14 15.18 -1.98
C LEU A 76 8.85 16.19 -0.89
N ARG A 77 8.36 17.35 -1.31
CA ARG A 77 7.98 18.44 -0.39
C ARG A 77 9.13 18.85 0.55
N GLY A 78 10.38 18.80 0.06
CA GLY A 78 11.58 19.16 0.83
C GLY A 78 12.17 18.02 1.67
N ASN A 79 11.49 16.87 1.75
CA ASN A 79 12.01 15.68 2.44
C ASN A 79 12.74 14.77 1.46
N LEU A 80 13.96 14.39 1.84
CA LEU A 80 14.75 13.41 1.11
C LEU A 80 14.42 12.00 1.58
N PHE A 81 14.21 11.07 0.65
CA PHE A 81 13.98 9.67 0.95
C PHE A 81 14.71 8.77 -0.06
N PRO A 82 15.18 7.60 0.39
CA PRO A 82 15.66 6.57 -0.52
C PRO A 82 14.52 6.10 -1.42
N VAL A 83 14.84 5.91 -2.70
CA VAL A 83 13.93 5.39 -3.70
C VAL A 83 14.44 4.03 -4.15
N VAL A 84 13.62 3.01 -3.98
CA VAL A 84 13.97 1.61 -4.18
C VAL A 84 13.17 1.02 -5.34
N ASP A 85 13.86 0.34 -6.24
CA ASP A 85 13.25 -0.53 -7.23
C ASP A 85 12.81 -1.84 -6.56
N LEU A 86 11.53 -1.87 -6.15
CA LEU A 86 10.97 -3.01 -5.41
C LEU A 86 11.01 -4.30 -6.23
N LYS A 87 10.79 -4.21 -7.56
CA LYS A 87 10.88 -5.38 -8.44
C LYS A 87 12.31 -5.89 -8.51
N TYR A 88 13.30 -5.01 -8.63
CA TYR A 88 14.70 -5.44 -8.61
C TYR A 88 15.04 -6.11 -7.27
N PHE A 89 14.56 -5.56 -6.16
CA PHE A 89 14.78 -6.17 -4.85
C PHE A 89 14.15 -7.57 -4.74
N LEU A 90 12.95 -7.78 -5.28
CA LEU A 90 12.22 -9.05 -5.16
C LEU A 90 12.58 -10.09 -6.23
N GLU A 91 12.87 -9.65 -7.45
CA GLU A 91 13.02 -10.51 -8.64
C GLU A 91 14.43 -10.44 -9.27
N GLY A 92 15.29 -9.52 -8.81
CA GLY A 92 16.61 -9.28 -9.41
C GLY A 92 16.56 -8.64 -10.80
N THR A 93 15.38 -8.24 -11.27
CA THR A 93 15.16 -7.68 -12.60
C THR A 93 14.61 -6.26 -12.48
N ARG A 94 15.18 -5.32 -13.26
CA ARG A 94 14.80 -3.91 -13.23
C ARG A 94 13.34 -3.70 -13.61
N THR A 95 12.70 -2.73 -12.96
CA THR A 95 11.43 -2.18 -13.43
C THR A 95 11.66 -1.36 -14.70
N VAL A 96 10.82 -1.56 -15.71
CA VAL A 96 10.82 -0.70 -16.90
C VAL A 96 10.20 0.64 -16.50
N GLN A 97 10.92 1.74 -16.67
CA GLN A 97 10.37 3.06 -16.37
C GLN A 97 9.22 3.38 -17.33
N GLN A 98 8.10 3.81 -16.79
CA GLN A 98 6.90 4.18 -17.53
C GLN A 98 6.49 5.60 -17.19
N GLU A 99 5.91 6.32 -18.14
CA GLU A 99 5.28 7.59 -17.86
C GLU A 99 4.15 7.42 -16.84
N GLY A 100 4.10 8.31 -15.84
CA GLY A 100 3.10 8.23 -14.77
C GLY A 100 3.38 7.16 -13.71
N GLN A 101 4.56 6.53 -13.72
CA GLN A 101 4.98 5.61 -12.66
C GLN A 101 4.79 6.24 -11.27
N ARG A 102 4.27 5.45 -10.33
CA ARG A 102 4.05 5.89 -8.96
C ARG A 102 4.99 5.17 -8.01
N VAL A 103 5.20 5.80 -6.87
CA VAL A 103 5.88 5.21 -5.73
C VAL A 103 4.94 5.12 -4.54
N LEU A 104 5.08 4.02 -3.81
CA LEU A 104 4.44 3.81 -2.52
C LEU A 104 5.45 4.25 -1.45
N ILE A 105 5.04 5.17 -0.58
CA ILE A 105 5.84 5.59 0.56
C ILE A 105 5.49 4.71 1.77
N MET A 106 6.49 4.08 2.37
CA MET A 106 6.33 3.31 3.60
C MET A 106 7.25 3.85 4.70
N ARG A 107 6.90 3.56 5.96
CA ARG A 107 7.74 3.94 7.09
C ARG A 107 8.80 2.89 7.38
N GLN A 108 10.03 3.33 7.63
CA GLN A 108 11.10 2.50 8.13
C GLN A 108 11.76 3.15 9.36
N ALA A 109 12.40 2.32 10.20
CA ALA A 109 13.34 2.83 11.19
C ALA A 109 14.46 3.61 10.49
N GLY A 110 14.56 4.92 10.76
CA GLY A 110 15.54 5.82 10.16
C GLY A 110 14.99 6.76 9.07
N GLY A 111 13.72 6.61 8.66
CA GLY A 111 13.08 7.51 7.70
C GLY A 111 12.06 6.80 6.81
N ASP A 112 11.26 7.58 6.10
CA ASP A 112 10.35 7.03 5.09
C ASP A 112 11.12 6.59 3.83
N VAL A 113 10.62 5.57 3.14
CA VAL A 113 11.23 4.97 1.94
C VAL A 113 10.20 4.93 0.83
N ALA A 114 10.60 5.28 -0.39
CA ALA A 114 9.78 5.13 -1.59
C ALA A 114 10.06 3.82 -2.30
N LEU A 115 9.01 3.08 -2.63
CA LEU A 115 9.05 1.83 -3.38
C LEU A 115 8.42 2.06 -4.74
N THR A 116 9.15 1.78 -5.82
CA THR A 116 8.54 1.79 -7.16
C THR A 116 7.56 0.64 -7.31
N ILE A 117 6.41 0.91 -7.93
CA ILE A 117 5.45 -0.10 -8.36
C ILE A 117 5.26 -0.01 -9.88
N ASP A 118 4.88 -1.11 -10.51
CA ASP A 118 4.55 -1.13 -11.94
C ASP A 118 3.18 -0.51 -12.19
N GLU A 119 2.22 -0.70 -11.29
CA GLU A 119 0.84 -0.24 -11.48
C GLU A 119 0.12 -0.06 -10.15
N LEU A 120 -0.73 0.96 -10.07
CA LEU A 120 -1.58 1.22 -8.92
C LEU A 120 -3.03 0.88 -9.27
N PHE A 121 -3.64 0.01 -8.48
CA PHE A 121 -5.06 -0.36 -8.60
C PHE A 121 -5.97 0.42 -7.63
N GLY A 122 -5.39 1.06 -6.61
CA GLY A 122 -6.11 1.84 -5.61
C GLY A 122 -6.65 0.96 -4.47
N GLN A 123 -7.73 1.40 -3.83
CA GLN A 123 -8.35 0.64 -2.74
C GLN A 123 -8.89 -0.72 -3.24
N ARG A 124 -8.62 -1.78 -2.48
CA ARG A 124 -9.19 -3.11 -2.67
C ARG A 124 -9.75 -3.64 -1.36
N SER A 125 -10.77 -4.47 -1.48
CA SER A 125 -11.46 -5.11 -0.38
C SER A 125 -11.76 -6.56 -0.73
N PHE A 126 -11.53 -7.46 0.22
CA PHE A 126 -11.68 -8.89 0.04
C PHE A 126 -12.48 -9.45 1.20
N GLU A 127 -13.39 -10.36 0.90
CA GLU A 127 -14.10 -11.16 1.91
C GLU A 127 -13.17 -12.26 2.44
N LEU A 128 -13.30 -12.62 3.71
CA LEU A 128 -12.43 -13.64 4.30
C LEU A 128 -12.59 -15.03 3.66
N ASP A 129 -13.76 -15.34 3.10
CA ASP A 129 -14.05 -16.58 2.39
C ASP A 129 -13.41 -16.64 0.98
N GLN A 130 -12.96 -15.50 0.44
CA GLN A 130 -12.17 -15.40 -0.79
C GLN A 130 -10.69 -15.75 -0.58
N GLN A 131 -10.29 -16.06 0.66
CA GLN A 131 -8.90 -16.41 0.95
C GLN A 131 -8.51 -17.72 0.27
N ILE A 132 -7.34 -17.71 -0.36
CA ILE A 132 -6.73 -18.88 -1.01
C ILE A 132 -5.33 -19.12 -0.43
N GLU A 133 -4.73 -20.26 -0.78
CA GLU A 133 -3.30 -20.46 -0.57
C GLU A 133 -2.50 -19.51 -1.47
N ALA A 134 -1.38 -18.97 -0.95
CA ALA A 134 -0.61 -17.99 -1.69
C ALA A 134 0.03 -18.55 -2.98
N GLY A 135 0.36 -19.85 -3.01
CA GLY A 135 0.89 -20.52 -4.20
C GLY A 135 2.00 -19.73 -4.89
N THR A 136 1.80 -19.40 -6.17
CA THR A 136 2.77 -18.69 -7.02
C THR A 136 3.05 -17.24 -6.58
N LEU A 137 2.13 -16.62 -5.83
CA LEU A 137 2.31 -15.26 -5.29
C LEU A 137 3.38 -15.21 -4.21
N ALA A 138 3.64 -16.32 -3.51
CA ALA A 138 4.66 -16.42 -2.46
C ALA A 138 5.95 -17.11 -2.94
N GLU A 139 6.12 -17.37 -4.24
CA GLU A 139 7.34 -17.95 -4.77
C GLU A 139 8.56 -17.03 -4.65
N GLY A 140 9.73 -17.62 -4.41
CA GLY A 140 10.99 -16.89 -4.31
C GLY A 140 11.01 -15.93 -3.12
N ARG A 141 11.52 -14.71 -3.32
CA ARG A 141 11.66 -13.72 -2.24
C ARG A 141 10.31 -13.22 -1.71
N TYR A 142 9.23 -13.35 -2.50
CA TYR A 142 7.90 -12.90 -2.10
C TYR A 142 7.36 -13.65 -0.87
N GLY A 143 7.71 -14.92 -0.69
CA GLY A 143 7.24 -15.73 0.45
C GLY A 143 7.70 -15.23 1.83
N HIS A 144 8.67 -14.32 1.89
CA HIS A 144 9.05 -13.65 3.14
C HIS A 144 8.10 -12.50 3.52
N PHE A 145 7.31 -12.01 2.56
CA PHE A 145 6.50 -10.80 2.70
C PHE A 145 5.02 -11.04 2.40
N VAL A 146 4.67 -12.15 1.75
CA VAL A 146 3.29 -12.55 1.46
C VAL A 146 2.85 -13.63 2.44
N ASP A 147 1.96 -13.26 3.37
CA ASP A 147 1.45 -14.18 4.41
C ASP A 147 0.09 -14.79 4.07
N ARG A 148 -0.71 -14.10 3.24
CA ARG A 148 -2.06 -14.49 2.82
C ARG A 148 -2.29 -14.13 1.37
N ALA A 149 -3.29 -14.75 0.75
CA ALA A 149 -3.73 -14.39 -0.59
C ALA A 149 -5.25 -14.46 -0.73
N PHE A 150 -5.80 -13.70 -1.66
CA PHE A 150 -7.23 -13.67 -1.98
C PHE A 150 -7.46 -13.85 -3.47
N HIS A 151 -8.56 -14.51 -3.84
CA HIS A 151 -9.05 -14.55 -5.21
C HIS A 151 -10.27 -13.63 -5.36
N ALA A 152 -10.12 -12.54 -6.11
CA ALA A 152 -11.22 -11.61 -6.37
C ALA A 152 -11.11 -10.99 -7.77
N ASP A 153 -12.27 -10.74 -8.39
CA ASP A 153 -12.39 -10.21 -9.74
C ASP A 153 -11.58 -11.00 -10.79
N GLY A 154 -11.49 -12.32 -10.63
CA GLY A 154 -10.74 -13.22 -11.52
C GLY A 154 -9.22 -13.11 -11.40
N HIS A 155 -8.70 -12.52 -10.32
CA HIS A 155 -7.27 -12.34 -10.08
C HIS A 155 -6.88 -12.78 -8.67
N ASP A 156 -5.66 -13.30 -8.55
CA ASP A 156 -5.06 -13.61 -7.26
C ASP A 156 -4.29 -12.39 -6.73
N TRP A 157 -4.45 -12.10 -5.44
CA TRP A 157 -3.84 -10.97 -4.76
C TRP A 157 -3.06 -11.45 -3.55
N GLY A 158 -1.75 -11.19 -3.52
CA GLY A 158 -0.92 -11.48 -2.35
C GLY A 158 -0.97 -10.33 -1.34
N VAL A 159 -1.28 -10.63 -0.08
CA VAL A 159 -1.17 -9.65 1.01
C VAL A 159 0.30 -9.43 1.31
N PHE A 160 0.85 -8.31 0.86
CA PHE A 160 2.27 -7.97 0.98
C PHE A 160 2.49 -7.09 2.21
N SER A 161 3.27 -7.58 3.19
CA SER A 161 3.60 -6.83 4.40
C SER A 161 4.82 -5.93 4.19
N LEU A 162 4.55 -4.63 4.10
CA LEU A 162 5.58 -3.58 4.10
C LEU A 162 6.25 -3.48 5.48
N SER A 163 5.53 -3.82 6.55
CA SER A 163 6.12 -3.91 7.89
C SER A 163 7.25 -4.94 7.95
N LEU A 164 7.06 -6.12 7.35
CA LEU A 164 8.11 -7.14 7.27
C LEU A 164 9.29 -6.67 6.40
N LEU A 165 8.99 -6.09 5.23
CA LEU A 165 10.01 -5.53 4.34
C LEU A 165 10.90 -4.50 5.05
N SER A 166 10.31 -3.56 5.81
CA SER A 166 11.02 -2.50 6.54
C SER A 166 11.99 -3.03 7.62
N ARG A 167 11.80 -4.27 8.08
CA ARG A 167 12.60 -4.90 9.14
C ARG A 167 13.74 -5.76 8.57
N THR A 168 13.72 -6.08 7.29
CA THR A 168 14.76 -6.89 6.63
C THR A 168 16.12 -6.19 6.68
N PRO A 169 17.18 -6.83 7.23
CA PRO A 169 18.49 -6.19 7.39
C PRO A 169 19.08 -5.64 6.09
N GLU A 170 19.06 -6.43 5.00
CA GLU A 170 19.59 -5.97 3.69
C GLU A 170 18.83 -4.75 3.17
N PHE A 171 17.52 -4.67 3.41
CA PHE A 171 16.69 -3.54 2.98
C PHE A 171 17.02 -2.27 3.75
N ARG A 172 17.36 -2.39 5.04
CA ARG A 172 17.76 -1.26 5.89
C ARG A 172 19.14 -0.70 5.55
N GLN A 173 20.04 -1.54 5.03
CA GLN A 173 21.44 -1.18 4.74
C GLN A 173 21.65 -1.02 3.23
N ALA A 174 21.03 0.01 2.65
CA ALA A 174 21.09 0.28 1.21
C ALA A 174 22.41 0.92 0.73
N ALA A 175 23.18 1.53 1.64
CA ALA A 175 24.52 2.06 1.39
C ALA A 175 25.57 1.13 2.02
N ALA A 176 26.54 0.69 1.21
CA ALA A 176 27.67 -0.15 1.62
C ALA A 176 28.98 0.65 1.54
#